data_AF-A0A538P2X1-F1
#
_entry.id   AF-A0A538P2X1-F1
#
_cell.length_a   1.000
_cell.length_b   1.000
_cell.length_c   1.000
_cell.angle_alpha   90.00
_cell.angle_beta   90.00
_cell.angle_gamma   90.00
#
_symmetry.space_group_name_H-M   'P 1'
#
loop_
_entity.id
_entity.type
_entity.pdbx_description
1 polymer ?
#
loop_
_entity_poly.entity_id
_entity_poly.type
_entity_poly.pdbx_seq_one_letter_code
_entity_poly.pdbx_strand_id
1 'polypeptide(L)'
;MTTGPRFTLHQAFIRGDGRYYLPLPKLNRVQRDTIAARLTRIGFRVGGGERLKAYSSAGFIHINGSGLATSNMDLFDPLVPLIPELLRVKREEVALDELASMYFAAKRRGGTLHLRLSVRAESLGLWRKLRAAGESLLTPDEASVLKLLLRDARGRVEAVTDYPTEGSRVRQIGGRLYYLSAIEPEEFASNLRTVEGPRRRNAYMPSSATLSLGRPRPPTRSELMRLLSSLDEWCYFTPL
;
A
#
# COMPACT_ATOMS: atom_id res chain seq x y z
N MET A 1 -4.24 29.06 15.62
CA MET A 1 -4.00 28.49 14.27
C MET A 1 -3.85 26.99 14.44
N THR A 2 -4.90 26.23 14.19
CA THR A 2 -4.81 24.76 14.13
C THR A 2 -4.07 24.41 12.84
N THR A 3 -2.82 23.99 12.95
CA THR A 3 -2.14 23.30 11.85
C THR A 3 -2.97 22.07 11.55
N GLY A 4 -3.73 22.08 10.45
CA GLY A 4 -4.43 20.90 9.98
C GLY A 4 -3.46 19.72 9.82
N PRO A 5 -3.95 18.48 9.85
CA PRO A 5 -3.12 17.31 9.56
C PRO A 5 -2.31 17.54 8.27
N ARG A 6 -1.00 17.26 8.34
CA ARG A 6 -0.09 17.38 7.19
C ARG A 6 -0.07 16.06 6.44
N PHE A 7 -0.96 15.91 5.46
CA PHE A 7 -0.85 14.82 4.49
C PHE A 7 0.43 15.00 3.66
N THR A 8 1.36 14.04 3.76
CA THR A 8 2.62 14.11 3.01
C THR A 8 2.57 13.15 1.83
N LEU A 9 2.77 13.66 0.63
CA LEU A 9 2.88 12.85 -0.57
C LEU A 9 4.31 12.31 -0.74
N HIS A 10 4.41 11.02 -1.06
CA HIS A 10 5.68 10.33 -1.25
C HIS A 10 5.75 9.71 -2.64
N GLN A 11 6.53 10.30 -3.56
CA GLN A 11 6.78 9.69 -4.87
C GLN A 11 8.08 8.90 -4.89
N ALA A 12 8.05 7.74 -5.54
CA ALA A 12 9.23 6.93 -5.84
C ALA A 12 9.46 6.88 -7.35
N PHE A 13 10.65 7.28 -7.79
CA PHE A 13 11.08 7.10 -9.18
C PHE A 13 11.95 5.85 -9.30
N ILE A 14 11.46 4.86 -10.05
CA ILE A 14 12.19 3.62 -10.31
C ILE A 14 12.93 3.77 -11.64
N ARG A 15 14.23 4.06 -11.57
CA ARG A 15 15.09 4.21 -12.77
C ARG A 15 15.04 2.99 -13.70
N GLY A 16 14.94 1.79 -13.13
CA GLY A 16 14.99 0.53 -13.89
C GLY A 16 13.85 0.33 -14.90
N ASP A 17 12.72 1.04 -14.77
CA ASP A 17 11.67 1.05 -15.79
C ASP A 17 11.21 2.46 -16.19
N GLY A 18 11.91 3.50 -15.73
CA GLY A 18 11.65 4.90 -16.08
C GLY A 18 10.30 5.41 -15.60
N ARG A 19 9.79 4.92 -14.46
CA ARG A 19 8.44 5.26 -13.97
C ARG A 19 8.43 5.86 -12.57
N TYR A 20 7.52 6.81 -12.39
CA TYR A 20 7.10 7.36 -11.11
C TYR A 20 5.95 6.56 -10.55
N TYR A 21 5.99 6.35 -9.24
CA TYR A 21 4.97 5.68 -8.46
C TYR A 21 4.59 6.56 -7.28
N LEU A 22 3.30 6.83 -7.13
CA LEU A 22 2.76 7.65 -6.05
C LEU A 22 1.63 6.88 -5.35
N PRO A 23 1.79 6.48 -4.09
CA PRO A 23 0.70 5.97 -3.29
C PRO A 23 -0.20 7.15 -2.89
N LEU A 24 -1.49 7.00 -3.17
CA LEU A 24 -2.58 7.88 -2.81
C LEU A 24 -3.46 7.17 -1.76
N PRO A 25 -4.35 7.87 -1.06
CA PRO A 25 -5.40 7.23 -0.28
C PRO A 25 -6.24 6.25 -1.12
N LYS A 26 -6.89 5.27 -0.50
CA LYS A 26 -7.90 4.45 -1.23
C LYS A 26 -9.01 5.40 -1.66
N LEU A 27 -9.29 5.42 -2.97
CA LEU A 27 -10.10 6.47 -3.58
C LEU A 27 -11.54 6.00 -3.76
N ASN A 28 -12.50 6.83 -3.32
CA ASN A 28 -13.89 6.63 -3.66
C ASN A 28 -14.19 7.08 -5.10
N ARG A 29 -15.42 6.85 -5.57
CA ARG A 29 -15.84 7.24 -6.93
C ARG A 29 -15.67 8.74 -7.16
N VAL A 30 -16.14 9.57 -6.23
CA VAL A 30 -16.10 11.03 -6.33
C VAL A 30 -14.67 11.54 -6.50
N GLN A 31 -13.72 11.00 -5.72
CA GLN A 31 -12.30 11.36 -5.84
C GLN A 31 -11.69 10.95 -7.18
N ARG A 32 -12.03 9.77 -7.69
CA ARG A 32 -11.59 9.33 -9.03
C ARG A 32 -12.12 10.25 -10.13
N ASP A 33 -13.38 10.66 -10.03
CA ASP A 33 -14.03 11.57 -10.98
C ASP A 33 -13.38 12.97 -10.92
N THR A 34 -13.06 13.48 -9.72
CA THR A 34 -12.33 14.74 -9.54
C THR A 34 -10.94 14.69 -10.20
N ILE A 35 -10.19 13.59 -10.02
CA ILE A 35 -8.90 13.41 -10.68
C ILE A 35 -9.06 13.36 -12.20
N ALA A 36 -10.03 12.62 -12.71
CA ALA A 36 -10.31 12.52 -14.15
C ALA A 36 -10.64 13.89 -14.77
N ALA A 37 -11.47 14.69 -14.10
CA ALA A 37 -11.84 16.03 -14.55
C ALA A 37 -10.62 16.97 -14.64
N ARG A 38 -9.73 16.91 -13.65
CA ARG A 38 -8.48 17.69 -13.67
C ARG A 38 -7.55 17.26 -14.79
N LEU A 39 -7.31 15.96 -14.94
CA LEU A 39 -6.43 15.42 -15.98
C LEU A 39 -6.94 15.83 -17.37
N THR A 40 -8.25 15.80 -17.58
CA THR A 40 -8.89 16.32 -18.80
C THR A 40 -8.62 17.81 -18.99
N ARG A 41 -8.79 18.62 -17.94
CA ARG A 41 -8.57 20.08 -17.98
C ARG A 41 -7.15 20.46 -18.35
N ILE A 42 -6.15 19.66 -17.93
CA ILE A 42 -4.74 19.91 -18.25
C ILE A 42 -4.27 19.20 -19.53
N GLY A 43 -5.20 18.71 -20.35
CA GLY A 43 -4.91 18.23 -21.71
C GLY A 43 -4.68 16.73 -21.86
N PHE A 44 -4.97 15.91 -20.85
CA PHE A 44 -4.95 14.45 -21.02
C PHE A 44 -6.29 13.95 -21.58
N ARG A 45 -6.23 13.00 -22.48
CA ARG A 45 -7.37 12.16 -22.84
C ARG A 45 -7.53 11.08 -21.78
N VAL A 46 -8.64 11.12 -21.05
CA VAL A 46 -8.94 10.17 -19.97
C VAL A 46 -9.88 9.07 -20.47
N GLY A 47 -9.51 7.81 -20.22
CA GLY A 47 -10.33 6.63 -20.43
C GLY A 47 -10.79 6.03 -19.10
N GLY A 48 -12.05 5.59 -19.06
CA GLY A 48 -12.70 4.97 -17.90
C GLY A 48 -12.52 3.45 -17.82
N GLY A 49 -12.93 2.88 -16.69
CA GLY A 49 -12.85 1.45 -16.35
C GLY A 49 -12.50 1.25 -14.87
N GLU A 50 -12.06 0.05 -14.49
CA GLU A 50 -11.56 -0.23 -13.13
C GLU A 50 -10.33 0.63 -12.76
N ARG A 51 -9.56 1.04 -13.79
CA ARG A 51 -8.37 1.86 -13.69
C ARG A 51 -8.55 3.11 -14.55
N LEU A 52 -8.32 4.29 -13.96
CA LEU A 52 -8.24 5.54 -14.67
C LEU A 52 -6.97 5.53 -15.53
N LYS A 53 -7.13 5.73 -16.84
CA LYS A 53 -6.00 5.82 -17.77
C LYS A 53 -6.03 7.17 -18.48
N ALA A 54 -5.04 8.01 -18.23
CA ALA A 54 -4.89 9.32 -18.85
C ALA A 54 -3.67 9.30 -19.77
N TYR A 55 -3.82 9.82 -20.99
CA TYR A 55 -2.75 9.91 -21.98
C TYR A 55 -2.67 11.31 -22.58
N SER A 56 -1.46 11.80 -22.79
CA SER A 56 -1.15 13.01 -23.54
C SER A 56 -0.03 12.72 -24.54
N SER A 57 0.34 13.70 -25.36
CA SER A 57 1.52 13.59 -26.23
C SER A 57 2.83 13.47 -25.43
N ALA A 58 2.86 13.99 -24.19
CA ALA A 58 4.03 13.98 -23.32
C ALA A 58 4.14 12.71 -22.46
N GLY A 59 3.06 11.97 -22.23
CA GLY A 59 3.13 10.78 -21.39
C GLY A 59 1.79 10.18 -20.99
N PHE A 60 1.83 9.32 -19.97
CA PHE A 60 0.66 8.66 -19.42
C PHE A 60 0.62 8.78 -17.90
N ILE A 61 -0.59 8.81 -17.35
CA ILE A 61 -0.85 8.68 -15.92
C ILE A 61 -1.93 7.63 -15.75
N HIS A 62 -1.64 6.60 -14.97
CA HIS A 62 -2.63 5.58 -14.66
C HIS A 62 -2.84 5.47 -13.16
N ILE A 63 -4.10 5.38 -12.72
CA ILE A 63 -4.47 5.37 -11.30
C ILE A 63 -5.48 4.25 -11.07
N ASN A 64 -5.21 3.35 -10.12
CA ASN A 64 -6.17 2.31 -9.72
C ASN A 64 -7.03 2.77 -8.52
N GLY A 65 -8.19 2.14 -8.33
CA GLY A 65 -9.07 2.44 -7.19
C GLY A 65 -8.42 2.15 -5.83
N SER A 66 -7.45 1.23 -5.78
CA SER A 66 -6.70 0.94 -4.55
C SER A 66 -5.81 2.10 -4.10
N GLY A 67 -5.55 3.11 -4.94
CA GLY A 67 -4.76 4.30 -4.58
C GLY A 67 -3.28 4.21 -4.97
N LEU A 68 -2.93 3.63 -6.12
CA LEU A 68 -1.59 3.70 -6.70
C LEU A 68 -1.66 4.43 -8.04
N ALA A 69 -0.97 5.56 -8.13
CA ALA A 69 -0.72 6.27 -9.37
C ALA A 69 0.64 5.87 -9.95
N THR A 70 0.70 5.71 -11.27
CA THR A 70 1.91 5.32 -12.02
C THR A 70 2.03 6.14 -13.30
N SER A 71 3.23 6.61 -13.62
CA SER A 71 3.45 7.48 -14.78
C SER A 71 4.90 7.41 -15.29
N ASN A 72 5.13 7.78 -16.55
CA ASN A 72 6.46 8.04 -17.10
C ASN A 72 6.90 9.51 -16.91
N MET A 73 6.09 10.34 -16.27
CA MET A 73 6.39 11.73 -15.92
C MET A 73 6.17 11.96 -14.42
N ASP A 74 6.70 13.08 -13.91
CA ASP A 74 6.50 13.46 -12.51
C ASP A 74 5.00 13.60 -12.20
N LEU A 75 4.58 13.01 -11.09
CA LEU A 75 3.18 12.94 -10.69
C LEU A 75 2.76 14.11 -9.80
N PHE A 76 3.72 14.87 -9.27
CA PHE A 76 3.41 15.99 -8.39
C PHE A 76 2.72 17.12 -9.13
N ASP A 77 3.20 17.53 -10.29
CA ASP A 77 2.58 18.60 -11.09
C ASP A 77 1.08 18.35 -11.38
N PRO A 78 0.66 17.17 -11.88
CA PRO A 78 -0.75 16.92 -12.15
C PRO A 78 -1.61 16.64 -10.91
N LEU A 79 -1.04 16.08 -9.82
CA LEU A 79 -1.82 15.55 -8.69
C LEU A 79 -1.70 16.35 -7.38
N VAL A 80 -0.56 16.97 -7.07
CA VAL A 80 -0.40 17.78 -5.83
C VAL A 80 -1.44 18.88 -5.72
N PRO A 81 -1.77 19.63 -6.80
CA PRO A 81 -2.80 20.67 -6.71
C PRO A 81 -4.19 20.15 -6.32
N LEU A 82 -4.46 18.86 -6.52
CA LEU A 82 -5.74 18.25 -6.17
C LEU A 82 -5.84 17.80 -4.73
N ILE A 83 -4.73 17.63 -4.02
CA ILE A 83 -4.74 17.05 -2.67
C ILE A 83 -5.72 17.79 -1.75
N PRO A 84 -5.73 19.13 -1.66
CA PRO A 84 -6.70 19.82 -0.79
C PRO A 84 -8.16 19.52 -1.15
N GLU A 85 -8.49 19.35 -2.43
CA GLU A 85 -9.83 19.01 -2.88
C GLU A 85 -10.19 17.56 -2.53
N LEU A 86 -9.26 16.63 -2.78
CA LEU A 86 -9.43 15.21 -2.46
C LEU A 86 -9.59 14.99 -0.96
N LEU A 87 -8.86 15.76 -0.14
CA LEU A 87 -8.93 15.65 1.31
C LEU A 87 -10.27 16.12 1.90
N ARG A 88 -10.99 16.99 1.19
CA ARG A 88 -12.29 17.54 1.61
C ARG A 88 -13.49 16.69 1.19
N VAL A 89 -13.29 15.68 0.32
CA VAL A 89 -14.37 14.81 -0.12
C VAL A 89 -14.93 14.05 1.09
N LYS A 90 -16.26 14.05 1.24
CA LYS A 90 -16.95 13.29 2.28
C LYS A 90 -16.57 11.80 2.16
N ARG A 91 -16.25 11.17 3.29
CA ARG A 91 -15.99 9.72 3.32
C ARG A 91 -17.25 8.94 2.94
N GLU A 92 -17.06 7.89 2.17
CA GLU A 92 -18.11 6.98 1.71
C GLU A 92 -18.33 5.89 2.76
N GLU A 93 -19.58 5.68 3.15
CA GLU A 93 -19.93 4.60 4.08
C GLU A 93 -20.08 3.27 3.33
N VAL A 94 -19.42 2.23 3.83
CA VAL A 94 -19.37 0.90 3.21
C VAL A 94 -19.49 -0.19 4.27
N ALA A 95 -20.00 -1.36 3.90
CA ALA A 95 -20.09 -2.48 4.85
C ALA A 95 -18.70 -2.85 5.39
N LEU A 96 -18.59 -3.18 6.68
CA LEU A 96 -17.30 -3.51 7.31
C LEU A 96 -16.51 -4.59 6.56
N ASP A 97 -17.20 -5.65 6.11
CA ASP A 97 -16.56 -6.75 5.39
C ASP A 97 -16.08 -6.32 3.99
N GLU A 98 -16.84 -5.44 3.33
CA GLU A 98 -16.44 -4.83 2.06
C GLU A 98 -15.19 -3.96 2.25
N LEU A 99 -15.18 -3.10 3.27
CA LEU A 99 -14.02 -2.27 3.59
C LEU A 99 -12.79 -3.11 3.95
N ALA A 100 -12.95 -4.15 4.77
CA ALA A 100 -11.87 -5.07 5.12
C ALA A 100 -11.31 -5.78 3.87
N SER A 101 -12.17 -6.17 2.92
CA SER A 101 -11.77 -6.81 1.67
C SER A 101 -10.85 -5.94 0.79
N MET A 102 -10.94 -4.62 0.93
CA MET A 102 -10.04 -3.67 0.26
C MET A 102 -8.59 -3.77 0.77
N TYR A 103 -8.35 -4.38 1.93
CA TYR A 103 -7.03 -4.52 2.55
C TYR A 103 -6.52 -5.96 2.58
N PHE A 104 -7.41 -6.94 2.76
CA PHE A 104 -7.01 -8.33 2.80
C PHE A 104 -8.17 -9.27 2.46
N ALA A 105 -7.80 -10.46 1.99
CA ALA A 105 -8.68 -11.62 1.93
C ALA A 105 -8.11 -12.72 2.85
N ALA A 106 -8.97 -13.33 3.66
CA ALA A 106 -8.60 -14.35 4.62
C ALA A 106 -9.31 -15.69 4.31
N LYS A 107 -8.56 -16.80 4.30
CA LYS A 107 -9.12 -18.14 4.14
C LYS A 107 -8.49 -19.12 5.14
N ARG A 108 -9.32 -19.86 5.88
CA ARG A 108 -8.85 -20.95 6.73
C ARG A 108 -8.72 -22.25 5.93
N ARG A 109 -7.60 -22.95 6.09
CA ARG A 109 -7.38 -24.32 5.58
C ARG A 109 -6.56 -25.10 6.61
N GLY A 110 -7.06 -26.24 7.06
CA GLY A 110 -6.32 -27.15 7.95
C GLY A 110 -5.74 -26.47 9.21
N GLY A 111 -6.50 -25.59 9.87
CA GLY A 111 -6.04 -24.85 11.06
C GLY A 111 -5.07 -23.69 10.79
N THR A 112 -4.66 -23.49 9.53
CA THR A 112 -3.82 -22.37 9.09
C THR A 112 -4.70 -21.26 8.50
N LEU A 113 -4.39 -20.01 8.82
CA LEU A 113 -5.01 -18.85 8.18
C LEU A 113 -4.10 -18.38 7.05
N HIS A 114 -4.62 -18.42 5.83
CA HIS A 114 -3.97 -17.83 4.67
C HIS A 114 -4.54 -16.44 4.45
N LEU A 115 -3.66 -15.45 4.48
CA LEU A 115 -3.98 -14.06 4.22
C LEU A 115 -3.36 -13.64 2.89
N ARG A 116 -4.19 -13.13 1.99
CA ARG A 116 -3.74 -12.41 0.79
C ARG A 116 -3.96 -10.93 1.06
N LEU A 117 -2.89 -10.14 1.06
CA LEU A 117 -3.01 -8.70 1.27
C LEU A 117 -3.32 -7.98 -0.04
N SER A 118 -4.17 -6.97 0.05
CA SER A 118 -4.58 -6.06 -1.03
C SER A 118 -3.88 -4.71 -0.85
N VAL A 119 -2.55 -4.74 -0.99
CA VAL A 119 -1.68 -3.55 -0.89
C VAL A 119 -1.65 -2.82 -2.23
N ARG A 120 -1.61 -1.47 -2.22
CA ARG A 120 -1.54 -0.62 -3.42
C ARG A 120 -0.48 -1.05 -4.42
N ALA A 121 0.68 -1.45 -3.91
CA ALA A 121 1.75 -2.03 -4.72
C ALA A 121 1.50 -3.54 -4.95
N GLU A 122 0.48 -3.90 -5.73
CA GLU A 122 -0.02 -5.28 -5.80
C GLU A 122 0.94 -6.31 -6.42
N SER A 123 1.81 -5.90 -7.35
CA SER A 123 2.62 -6.86 -8.12
C SER A 123 3.94 -7.22 -7.43
N LEU A 124 4.27 -8.52 -7.41
CA LEU A 124 5.57 -9.02 -6.96
C LEU A 124 6.74 -8.35 -7.72
N GLY A 125 6.54 -8.03 -9.00
CA GLY A 125 7.50 -7.29 -9.81
C GLY A 125 7.79 -5.89 -9.26
N LEU A 126 6.74 -5.14 -8.89
CA LEU A 126 6.90 -3.82 -8.29
C LEU A 126 7.60 -3.88 -6.94
N TRP A 127 7.23 -4.82 -6.07
CA TRP A 127 7.95 -5.02 -4.80
C TRP A 127 9.43 -5.32 -4.99
N ARG A 128 9.80 -6.13 -5.98
CA ARG A 128 11.22 -6.39 -6.32
C ARG A 128 11.94 -5.12 -6.76
N LYS A 129 11.30 -4.28 -7.57
CA LYS A 129 11.87 -3.01 -8.05
C LYS A 129 12.04 -1.99 -6.92
N LEU A 130 11.02 -1.81 -6.08
CA LEU A 130 11.06 -0.95 -4.90
C LEU A 130 12.18 -1.38 -3.96
N ARG A 131 12.30 -2.70 -3.70
CA ARG A 131 13.42 -3.27 -2.96
C ARG A 131 14.74 -2.89 -3.59
N ALA A 132 14.97 -3.17 -4.87
CA ALA A 132 16.22 -2.84 -5.54
C ALA A 132 16.61 -1.35 -5.41
N ALA A 133 15.62 -0.46 -5.38
CA ALA A 133 15.81 0.98 -5.20
C ALA A 133 15.97 1.41 -3.71
N GLY A 134 15.68 0.53 -2.76
CA GLY A 134 15.64 0.86 -1.33
C GLY A 134 14.40 1.66 -0.91
N GLU A 135 13.33 1.62 -1.71
CA GLU A 135 12.08 2.35 -1.50
C GLU A 135 10.98 1.46 -0.90
N SER A 136 9.95 2.09 -0.34
CA SER A 136 8.73 1.44 0.12
C SER A 136 7.52 2.24 -0.38
N LEU A 137 6.48 1.53 -0.80
CA LEU A 137 5.16 2.12 -1.10
C LEU A 137 4.08 1.60 -0.14
N LEU A 138 4.48 0.93 0.96
CA LEU A 138 3.55 0.50 1.99
C LEU A 138 2.98 1.73 2.71
N THR A 139 1.67 1.89 2.68
CA THR A 139 1.02 3.07 3.30
C THR A 139 0.72 2.81 4.78
N PRO A 140 0.57 3.86 5.60
CA PRO A 140 0.30 3.71 7.04
C PRO A 140 -0.96 2.91 7.39
N ASP A 141 -2.04 3.05 6.61
CA ASP A 141 -3.26 2.26 6.73
C ASP A 141 -3.02 0.76 6.47
N GLU A 142 -2.29 0.44 5.41
CA GLU A 142 -1.93 -0.95 5.06
C GLU A 142 -1.05 -1.59 6.13
N ALA A 143 -0.06 -0.84 6.64
CA ALA A 143 0.79 -1.31 7.72
C ALA A 143 0.00 -1.54 9.02
N SER A 144 -0.98 -0.69 9.31
CA SER A 144 -1.82 -0.82 10.52
C SER A 144 -2.73 -2.06 10.44
N VAL A 145 -3.34 -2.31 9.28
CA VAL A 145 -4.11 -3.55 9.03
C VAL A 145 -3.21 -4.78 9.12
N LEU A 146 -2.01 -4.72 8.55
CA LEU A 146 -1.07 -5.82 8.62
C LEU A 146 -0.64 -6.13 10.06
N LYS A 147 -0.36 -5.10 10.87
CA LYS A 147 -0.05 -5.24 12.30
C LYS A 147 -1.21 -5.89 13.07
N LEU A 148 -2.46 -5.50 12.79
CA LEU A 148 -3.62 -6.13 13.40
C LEU A 148 -3.72 -7.62 13.03
N LEU A 149 -3.51 -7.96 11.76
CA LEU A 149 -3.59 -9.34 11.26
C LEU A 149 -2.49 -10.25 11.82
N LEU A 150 -1.33 -9.69 12.16
CA LEU A 150 -0.20 -10.41 12.73
C LEU A 150 -0.22 -10.47 14.26
N ARG A 151 -1.14 -9.74 14.90
CA ARG A 151 -1.25 -9.74 16.36
C ARG A 151 -1.61 -11.14 16.86
N ASP A 152 -0.85 -11.62 17.84
CA ASP A 152 -0.98 -12.98 18.42
C ASP A 152 -0.73 -14.13 17.43
N ALA A 153 -0.28 -13.86 16.21
CA ALA A 153 0.09 -14.90 15.26
C ALA A 153 1.35 -15.64 15.75
N ARG A 154 1.40 -16.95 15.53
CA ARG A 154 2.53 -17.79 15.88
C ARG A 154 3.18 -18.41 14.65
N GLY A 155 4.44 -18.83 14.80
CA GLY A 155 5.22 -19.45 13.73
C GLY A 155 6.16 -18.45 13.09
N ARG A 156 6.45 -18.59 11.79
CA ARG A 156 7.40 -17.72 11.09
C ARG A 156 6.80 -17.15 9.81
N VAL A 157 7.19 -15.93 9.50
CA VAL A 157 6.91 -15.24 8.25
C VAL A 157 8.16 -15.32 7.37
N GLU A 158 8.04 -15.95 6.21
CA GLU A 158 9.08 -15.87 5.19
C GLU A 158 9.05 -14.47 4.55
N ALA A 159 10.11 -13.70 4.80
CA ALA A 159 10.25 -12.33 4.36
C ALA A 159 11.59 -12.09 3.67
N VAL A 160 11.66 -10.99 2.93
CA VAL A 160 12.94 -10.42 2.50
C VAL A 160 13.28 -9.32 3.49
N THR A 161 14.49 -9.30 4.03
CA THR A 161 14.98 -8.25 4.93
C THR A 161 16.21 -7.57 4.34
N ASP A 162 16.48 -6.33 4.74
CA ASP A 162 17.75 -5.64 4.45
C ASP A 162 18.80 -5.79 5.56
N TYR A 163 18.49 -6.63 6.56
CA TYR A 163 19.37 -6.97 7.67
C TYR A 163 19.47 -8.50 7.80
N PRO A 164 20.64 -9.03 8.22
CA PRO A 164 20.81 -10.46 8.40
C PRO A 164 20.03 -10.97 9.62
N THR A 165 19.54 -12.21 9.52
CA THR A 165 18.98 -12.97 10.64
C THR A 165 19.63 -14.35 10.65
N GLU A 166 19.59 -15.05 11.78
CA GLU A 166 20.13 -16.41 11.86
C GLU A 166 19.47 -17.33 10.81
N GLY A 167 20.30 -18.11 10.10
CA GLY A 167 19.85 -19.03 9.05
C GLY A 167 19.36 -18.36 7.75
N SER A 168 19.51 -17.05 7.59
CA SER A 168 19.08 -16.36 6.37
C SER A 168 19.99 -16.67 5.17
N ARG A 169 19.40 -16.63 3.97
CA ARG A 169 20.16 -16.80 2.72
C ARG A 169 20.38 -15.45 2.06
N VAL A 170 21.64 -15.14 1.77
CA VAL A 170 22.01 -13.89 1.07
C VAL A 170 21.46 -13.91 -0.34
N ARG A 171 20.89 -12.78 -0.76
CA ARG A 171 20.37 -12.56 -2.10
C ARG A 171 20.73 -11.16 -2.57
N GLN A 172 21.37 -11.05 -3.73
CA GLN A 172 21.58 -9.78 -4.39
C GLN A 172 20.35 -9.39 -5.22
N ILE A 173 19.85 -8.17 -5.04
CA ILE A 173 18.76 -7.60 -5.84
C ILE A 173 19.19 -6.21 -6.29
N GLY A 174 19.48 -6.05 -7.58
CA GLY A 174 20.16 -4.86 -8.10
C GLY A 174 21.58 -4.74 -7.50
N GLY A 175 21.94 -3.54 -7.03
CA GLY A 175 23.23 -3.27 -6.39
C GLY A 175 23.26 -3.49 -4.87
N ARG A 176 22.20 -4.07 -4.28
CA ARG A 176 22.05 -4.20 -2.83
C ARG A 176 21.93 -5.66 -2.39
N LEU A 177 22.46 -5.94 -1.21
CA LEU A 177 22.31 -7.23 -0.54
C LEU A 177 21.04 -7.24 0.30
N TYR A 178 20.28 -8.33 0.18
CA TYR A 178 19.10 -8.64 0.96
C TYR A 178 19.23 -10.06 1.51
N TYR A 179 18.36 -10.40 2.44
CA TYR A 179 18.34 -11.70 3.08
C TYR A 179 16.94 -12.30 2.97
N LEU A 180 16.88 -13.57 2.55
CA LEU A 180 15.68 -14.38 2.68
C LEU A 180 15.68 -14.96 4.09
N SER A 181 14.75 -14.48 4.91
CA SER A 181 14.68 -14.75 6.34
C SER A 181 13.33 -15.33 6.71
N ALA A 182 13.31 -16.19 7.71
CA ALA A 182 12.10 -16.64 8.38
C ALA A 182 12.08 -16.00 9.78
N ILE A 183 11.28 -14.94 9.96
CA ILE A 183 11.25 -14.14 11.19
C ILE A 183 9.91 -14.26 11.90
N GLU A 184 9.90 -13.98 13.20
CA GLU A 184 8.67 -14.01 13.99
C GLU A 184 7.68 -12.92 13.53
N PRO A 185 6.36 -13.16 13.57
CA PRO A 185 5.34 -12.19 13.15
C PRO A 185 5.46 -10.81 13.81
N GLU A 186 5.80 -10.75 15.10
CA GLU A 186 5.99 -9.49 15.83
C GLU A 186 7.23 -8.72 15.35
N GLU A 187 8.33 -9.43 15.09
CA GLU A 187 9.53 -8.83 14.50
C GLU A 187 9.23 -8.31 13.09
N PHE A 188 8.51 -9.08 12.28
CA PHE A 188 8.10 -8.63 10.94
C PHE A 188 7.25 -7.37 11.04
N ALA A 189 6.24 -7.35 11.91
CA ALA A 189 5.34 -6.22 12.11
C ALA A 189 6.03 -4.94 12.60
N SER A 190 7.01 -5.06 13.50
CA SER A 190 7.79 -3.94 14.03
C SER A 190 8.78 -3.36 13.00
N ASN A 191 9.26 -4.20 12.07
CA ASN A 191 10.18 -3.79 11.01
C ASN A 191 9.47 -3.41 9.70
N LEU A 192 8.14 -3.28 9.66
CA LEU A 192 7.43 -2.76 8.49
C LEU A 192 7.74 -1.27 8.28
N ARG A 193 8.43 -0.94 7.18
CA ARG A 193 8.64 0.45 6.78
C ARG A 193 7.52 0.95 5.87
N THR A 194 6.81 1.98 6.34
CA THR A 194 5.86 2.74 5.54
C THR A 194 6.55 3.79 4.68
N VAL A 195 5.81 4.41 3.77
CA VAL A 195 6.25 5.55 2.94
C VAL A 195 6.73 6.76 3.76
N GLU A 196 6.14 6.97 4.95
CA GLU A 196 6.50 8.02 5.90
C GLU A 196 7.61 7.58 6.88
N GLY A 197 7.91 6.28 6.94
CA GLY A 197 8.80 5.70 7.93
C GLY A 197 10.28 6.01 7.68
N PRO A 198 11.10 6.16 8.74
CA PRO A 198 12.53 6.37 8.58
C PRO A 198 13.20 5.17 7.89
N ARG A 199 14.28 5.43 7.15
CA ARG A 199 15.10 4.39 6.50
C ARG A 199 15.94 3.65 7.55
N ARG A 200 15.33 2.68 8.23
CA ARG A 200 15.94 1.77 9.23
C ARG A 200 15.90 0.32 8.72
N ARG A 201 16.17 -0.65 9.62
CA ARG A 201 15.90 -2.08 9.38
C ARG A 201 14.48 -2.24 8.85
N ASN A 202 14.34 -3.01 7.78
CA ASN A 202 13.06 -3.17 7.12
C ASN A 202 12.82 -4.63 6.73
N ALA A 203 11.62 -5.10 7.04
CA ALA A 203 11.07 -6.34 6.54
C ALA A 203 10.11 -6.02 5.39
N TYR A 204 10.39 -6.59 4.22
CA TYR A 204 9.56 -6.44 3.05
C TYR A 204 8.55 -7.58 2.96
N MET A 205 7.40 -7.27 2.35
CA MET A 205 6.34 -8.24 2.06
C MET A 205 6.87 -9.61 1.58
N PRO A 206 6.28 -10.73 2.07
CA PRO A 206 6.66 -12.08 1.68
C PRO A 206 6.80 -12.26 0.18
N SER A 207 7.71 -13.15 -0.21
CA SER A 207 8.01 -13.44 -1.62
C SER A 207 6.79 -13.92 -2.41
N SER A 208 5.81 -14.52 -1.74
CA SER A 208 4.55 -15.03 -2.28
C SER A 208 3.38 -14.03 -2.20
N ALA A 209 3.58 -12.85 -1.59
CA ALA A 209 2.52 -11.90 -1.21
C ALA A 209 1.35 -12.52 -0.40
N THR A 210 1.57 -13.72 0.16
CA THR A 210 0.59 -14.47 0.95
C THR A 210 1.24 -14.80 2.29
N LEU A 211 0.53 -14.52 3.39
CA LEU A 211 0.96 -14.88 4.73
C LEU A 211 0.23 -16.14 5.15
N SER A 212 0.99 -17.16 5.54
CA SER A 212 0.47 -18.37 6.17
C SER A 212 0.76 -18.27 7.65
N LEU A 213 -0.29 -18.10 8.46
CA LEU A 213 -0.16 -17.88 9.89
C LEU A 213 -0.66 -19.11 10.65
N GLY A 214 0.16 -19.62 11.56
CA GLY A 214 -0.18 -20.71 12.46
C GLY A 214 -0.99 -20.22 13.66
N ARG A 215 -2.15 -20.83 13.90
CA ARG A 215 -3.04 -20.53 15.04
C ARG A 215 -3.44 -19.04 15.26
N PRO A 216 -3.58 -18.15 14.24
CA PRO A 216 -4.07 -16.81 14.53
C PRO A 216 -5.57 -16.84 14.84
N ARG A 217 -5.97 -16.05 15.83
CA ARG A 217 -7.37 -15.62 15.96
C ARG A 217 -7.62 -14.65 14.80
N PRO A 218 -8.69 -14.83 14.00
CA PRO A 218 -9.02 -13.83 12.99
C PRO A 218 -9.42 -12.53 13.72
N PRO A 219 -9.17 -11.34 13.13
CA PRO A 219 -9.63 -10.10 13.74
C PRO A 219 -11.13 -10.16 14.04
N THR A 220 -11.52 -9.72 15.22
CA THR A 220 -12.93 -9.60 15.57
C THR A 220 -13.57 -8.43 14.83
N ARG A 221 -14.89 -8.46 14.69
CA ARG A 221 -15.67 -7.35 14.13
C ARG A 221 -15.35 -6.03 14.84
N SER A 222 -15.26 -6.04 16.17
CA SER A 222 -14.98 -4.85 16.97
C SER A 222 -13.57 -4.29 16.76
N GLU A 223 -12.58 -5.16 16.53
CA GLU A 223 -11.20 -4.74 16.24
C GLU A 223 -11.09 -4.15 14.84
N LEU A 224 -11.73 -4.78 13.85
CA LEU A 224 -11.81 -4.25 12.49
C LEU A 224 -12.54 -2.92 12.47
N MET A 225 -13.70 -2.82 13.13
CA MET A 225 -14.47 -1.58 13.23
C MET A 225 -13.63 -0.45 13.83
N ARG A 226 -12.93 -0.71 14.93
CA ARG A 226 -12.07 0.29 15.58
C ARG A 226 -10.94 0.75 14.66
N LEU A 227 -10.23 -0.20 14.04
CA LEU A 227 -9.09 0.10 13.19
C LEU A 227 -9.51 0.82 11.90
N LEU A 228 -10.52 0.31 11.20
CA LEU A 228 -10.93 0.82 9.89
C LEU A 228 -11.58 2.21 10.01
N SER A 229 -12.22 2.52 11.14
CA SER A 229 -12.69 3.88 11.47
C SER A 229 -11.57 4.87 11.76
N SER A 230 -10.35 4.40 12.07
CA SER A 230 -9.20 5.24 12.46
C SER A 230 -8.12 5.36 11.38
N LEU A 231 -8.43 5.07 10.11
CA LEU A 231 -7.45 5.11 9.01
C LEU A 231 -7.20 6.52 8.44
N ASP A 232 -7.85 7.53 9.00
CA ASP A 232 -7.65 8.95 8.71
C ASP A 232 -7.62 9.29 7.20
N GLU A 233 -6.64 10.07 6.77
CA GLU A 233 -6.52 10.62 5.41
C GLU A 233 -6.10 9.55 4.38
N TRP A 234 -5.70 8.36 4.81
CA TRP A 234 -5.27 7.27 3.93
C TRP A 234 -6.44 6.41 3.42
N CYS A 235 -7.65 6.57 3.99
CA CYS A 235 -8.85 5.86 3.55
C CYS A 235 -10.10 6.75 3.55
N TYR A 236 -10.70 6.96 2.37
CA TYR A 236 -11.93 7.75 2.22
C TYR A 236 -13.21 6.95 2.38
N PHE A 237 -13.11 5.83 3.06
CA PHE A 237 -14.21 4.95 3.36
C PHE A 237 -14.36 4.84 4.88
N THR A 238 -15.59 4.76 5.36
CA THR A 238 -15.91 4.49 6.76
C THR A 238 -16.79 3.26 6.87
N PRO A 239 -16.55 2.38 7.84
CA PRO A 239 -17.41 1.21 8.02
C PRO A 239 -18.81 1.60 8.51
N LEU A 240 -19.83 0.94 7.95
CA LEU A 240 -21.22 0.91 8.44
C LEU A 240 -21.37 -0.02 9.65
#